data_AF-A0A7W8VAK8-F1
#
_entry.id   AF-A0A7W8VAK8-F1
#
_cell.length_a   1.000
_cell.length_b   1.000
_cell.length_c   1.000
_cell.angle_alpha   90.00
_cell.angle_beta   90.00
_cell.angle_gamma   90.00
#
_symmetry.space_group_name_H-M   'P 1'
#
loop_
_entity.id
_entity.type
_entity.pdbx_description
1 polymer ?
#
loop_
_entity_poly.entity_id
_entity_poly.type
_entity_poly.pdbx_seq_one_letter_code
_entity_poly.pdbx_strand_id
1 'polypeptide(L)'
;MAEMIDRVIAMNPRLRLSRHYRERLGKAVSVSLTYIDDLIGSLPAPHEANAAAWSTDPLIRVFFATPDDLVKAFSRSEELRTYFGRNSLLTEAYATLGMAMFERHVLGVASEGGEVRHDVPQTTLCFSDHRVRVCGKSDADLREEIARRLVDQLALEGLARLAADRHALVAKGRELIAARVALLERRGVGMRSVVGGSQDADSDELARLENQIAENTRNLAALRVPTELIDLQLDRVCEVFSTPAEHIYVEKRRLRLDLMNVIRNDDTEASREIELRLARIPGDPPRMRAFILVRFARDELLPAGLHVDAATRAM
;
A
#
# COMPACT_ATOMS: atom_id res chain seq x y z
N MET A 1 -0.29 12.15 18.72
CA MET A 1 -0.59 13.44 18.05
C MET A 1 0.64 14.29 17.75
N ALA A 2 1.47 14.66 18.74
CA ALA A 2 2.66 15.49 18.50
C ALA A 2 3.62 14.89 17.47
N GLU A 3 3.92 13.59 17.59
CA GLU A 3 4.72 12.86 16.61
C GLU A 3 4.16 12.96 15.19
N MET A 4 2.84 12.79 15.03
CA MET A 4 2.17 12.85 13.71
C MET A 4 2.27 14.23 13.08
N ILE A 5 2.10 15.29 13.88
CA ILE A 5 2.34 16.67 13.43
C ILE A 5 3.80 16.84 12.97
N ASP A 6 4.75 16.34 13.74
CA ASP A 6 6.17 16.44 13.40
C ASP A 6 6.52 15.66 12.11
N ARG A 7 5.85 14.51 11.84
CA ARG A 7 5.96 13.78 10.57
C ARG A 7 5.50 14.61 9.38
N VAL A 8 4.32 15.23 9.46
CA VAL A 8 3.79 16.11 8.39
C VAL A 8 4.75 17.28 8.14
N ILE A 9 5.23 17.90 9.22
CA ILE A 9 6.15 19.02 9.14
C ILE A 9 7.53 18.60 8.57
N ALA A 10 7.99 17.38 8.83
CA ALA A 10 9.23 16.88 8.25
C ALA A 10 9.16 16.78 6.71
N MET A 11 7.98 16.60 6.13
CA MET A 11 7.81 16.55 4.67
C MET A 11 7.90 17.94 4.01
N ASN A 12 7.44 18.99 4.70
CA ASN A 12 7.62 20.39 4.30
C ASN A 12 7.89 21.30 5.52
N PRO A 13 9.17 21.48 5.91
CA PRO A 13 9.55 22.22 7.12
C PRO A 13 9.12 23.68 7.15
N ARG A 14 8.80 24.27 5.99
CA ARG A 14 8.40 25.68 5.86
C ARG A 14 7.06 25.99 6.50
N LEU A 15 6.20 24.98 6.62
CA LEU A 15 4.90 25.12 7.28
C LEU A 15 5.03 25.56 8.75
N ARG A 16 6.20 25.38 9.38
CA ARG A 16 6.49 25.91 10.73
C ARG A 16 6.42 27.43 10.82
N LEU A 17 6.58 28.14 9.71
CA LEU A 17 6.53 29.60 9.65
C LEU A 17 5.09 30.13 9.59
N SER A 18 4.10 29.25 9.39
CA SER A 18 2.68 29.62 9.40
C SER A 18 2.21 29.94 10.82
N ARG A 19 1.26 30.88 10.91
CA ARG A 19 0.64 31.27 12.18
C ARG A 19 -0.14 30.10 12.78
N HIS A 20 0.07 29.86 14.07
CA HIS A 20 -0.62 28.83 14.85
C HIS A 20 -0.57 27.43 14.21
N TYR A 21 0.52 27.10 13.51
CA TYR A 21 0.56 25.87 12.69
C TYR A 21 0.27 24.59 13.50
N ARG A 22 0.77 24.49 14.74
CA ARG A 22 0.53 23.32 15.60
C ARG A 22 -0.95 23.13 15.94
N GLU A 23 -1.66 24.22 16.22
CA GLU A 23 -3.08 24.17 16.57
C GLU A 23 -3.93 23.82 15.35
N ARG A 24 -3.70 24.52 14.22
CA ARG A 24 -4.44 24.30 12.96
C ARG A 24 -4.24 22.89 12.44
N LEU A 25 -2.99 22.45 12.35
CA LEU A 25 -2.66 21.10 11.90
C LEU A 25 -3.10 20.05 12.91
N GLY A 26 -3.01 20.31 14.22
CA GLY A 26 -3.48 19.40 15.25
C GLY A 26 -4.97 19.09 15.15
N LYS A 27 -5.82 20.11 14.88
CA LYS A 27 -7.26 19.92 14.65
C LYS A 27 -7.51 19.02 13.44
N ALA A 28 -6.87 19.31 12.31
CA ALA A 28 -7.04 18.53 11.08
C ALA A 28 -6.51 17.08 11.24
N VAL A 29 -5.30 16.92 11.80
CA VAL A 29 -4.70 15.60 12.04
C VAL A 29 -5.55 14.77 12.99
N SER A 30 -6.22 15.37 13.99
CA SER A 30 -7.11 14.64 14.88
C SER A 30 -8.25 13.94 14.13
N VAL A 31 -8.84 14.59 13.13
CA VAL A 31 -9.91 14.00 12.30
C VAL A 31 -9.38 12.79 11.55
N SER A 32 -8.20 12.93 10.91
CA SER A 32 -7.53 11.83 10.22
C SER A 32 -7.16 10.68 11.14
N LEU A 33 -6.69 10.93 12.36
CA LEU A 33 -6.31 9.87 13.29
C LEU A 33 -7.52 9.06 13.74
N THR A 34 -8.64 9.70 14.10
CA THR A 34 -9.88 8.98 14.39
C THR A 34 -10.32 8.11 13.23
N TYR A 35 -10.29 8.65 12.00
CA TYR A 35 -10.64 7.88 10.81
C TYR A 35 -9.70 6.68 10.57
N ILE A 36 -8.39 6.88 10.73
CA ILE A 36 -7.37 5.83 10.56
C ILE A 36 -7.54 4.74 11.62
N ASP A 37 -7.80 5.12 12.87
CA ASP A 37 -8.02 4.18 13.97
C ASP A 37 -9.27 3.31 13.69
N ASP A 38 -10.36 3.90 13.23
CA ASP A 38 -11.58 3.18 12.83
C ASP A 38 -11.30 2.25 11.62
N LEU A 39 -10.58 2.74 10.62
CA LEU A 39 -10.21 1.97 9.43
C LEU A 39 -9.38 0.74 9.81
N ILE A 40 -8.35 0.92 10.64
CA ILE A 40 -7.45 -0.14 11.11
C ILE A 40 -8.18 -1.11 12.04
N GLY A 41 -9.01 -0.59 12.95
CA GLY A 41 -9.86 -1.39 13.83
C GLY A 41 -10.85 -2.26 13.06
N SER A 42 -11.23 -1.84 11.85
CA SER A 42 -12.10 -2.64 10.98
C SER A 42 -11.38 -3.79 10.26
N LEU A 43 -10.04 -3.81 10.20
CA LEU A 43 -9.29 -4.80 9.43
C LEU A 43 -9.33 -6.18 10.13
N PRO A 44 -9.51 -7.28 9.37
CA PRO A 44 -9.60 -8.62 9.92
C PRO A 44 -8.29 -9.04 10.60
N ALA A 45 -8.33 -10.15 11.35
CA ALA A 45 -7.13 -10.75 11.91
C ALA A 45 -6.16 -11.21 10.80
N PRO A 46 -4.85 -11.23 11.05
CA PRO A 46 -3.88 -11.73 10.09
C PRO A 46 -4.10 -13.21 9.74
N HIS A 47 -4.03 -13.53 8.45
CA HIS A 47 -4.11 -14.88 7.92
C HIS A 47 -2.75 -15.57 8.01
N GLU A 48 -2.73 -16.90 8.14
CA GLU A 48 -1.46 -17.63 8.03
C GLU A 48 -0.99 -17.66 6.57
N ALA A 49 0.27 -17.32 6.35
CA ALA A 49 0.91 -17.38 5.04
C ALA A 49 1.95 -18.51 5.03
N ASN A 50 1.47 -19.75 4.96
CA ASN A 50 2.30 -20.94 4.83
C ASN A 50 1.67 -21.92 3.82
N ALA A 51 2.39 -22.99 3.47
CA ALA A 51 1.91 -23.96 2.49
C ALA A 51 0.63 -24.69 2.92
N ALA A 52 0.45 -24.93 4.22
CA ALA A 52 -0.76 -25.57 4.76
C ALA A 52 -1.99 -24.67 4.63
N ALA A 53 -1.83 -23.37 4.93
CA ALA A 53 -2.88 -22.36 4.83
C ALA A 53 -3.41 -22.21 3.40
N TRP A 54 -2.61 -22.48 2.37
CA TRP A 54 -3.09 -22.49 0.98
C TRP A 54 -4.24 -23.48 0.74
N SER A 55 -4.27 -24.61 1.46
CA SER A 55 -5.34 -25.61 1.33
C SER A 55 -6.56 -25.31 2.19
N THR A 56 -6.37 -24.64 3.33
CA THR A 56 -7.41 -24.47 4.36
C THR A 56 -8.04 -23.08 4.35
N ASP A 57 -7.31 -22.05 3.96
CA ASP A 57 -7.75 -20.66 3.95
C ASP A 57 -8.20 -20.25 2.53
N PRO A 58 -9.51 -19.99 2.32
CA PRO A 58 -10.03 -19.63 1.00
C PRO A 58 -9.42 -18.34 0.43
N LEU A 59 -9.06 -17.35 1.26
CA LEU A 59 -8.47 -16.10 0.79
C LEU A 59 -7.05 -16.34 0.28
N ILE A 60 -6.23 -17.06 1.04
CA ILE A 60 -4.87 -17.42 0.62
C ILE A 60 -4.89 -18.22 -0.68
N ARG A 61 -5.81 -19.19 -0.79
CA ARG A 61 -5.97 -20.02 -1.99
C ARG A 61 -6.34 -19.20 -3.23
N VAL A 62 -7.20 -18.20 -3.08
CA VAL A 62 -7.61 -17.33 -4.19
C VAL A 62 -6.45 -16.48 -4.70
N PHE A 63 -5.54 -16.05 -3.81
CA PHE A 63 -4.45 -15.16 -4.17
C PHE A 63 -3.26 -15.85 -4.84
N PHE A 64 -3.03 -17.14 -4.61
CA PHE A 64 -1.87 -17.86 -5.15
C PHE A 64 -2.28 -19.09 -5.96
N ALA A 65 -1.68 -19.27 -7.13
CA ALA A 65 -1.96 -20.42 -7.99
C ALA A 65 -1.50 -21.74 -7.36
N THR A 66 -0.38 -21.72 -6.62
CA THR A 66 0.18 -22.88 -5.92
C THR A 66 0.72 -22.50 -4.54
N PRO A 67 0.87 -23.46 -3.60
CA PRO A 67 1.58 -23.22 -2.33
C PRO A 67 3.01 -22.70 -2.52
N ASP A 68 3.71 -23.20 -3.55
CA ASP A 68 5.07 -22.77 -3.88
C ASP A 68 5.14 -21.29 -4.28
N ASP A 69 4.13 -20.78 -5.00
CA ASP A 69 4.07 -19.38 -5.41
C ASP A 69 3.92 -18.46 -4.20
N LEU A 70 3.16 -18.89 -3.19
CA LEU A 70 3.06 -18.20 -1.91
C LEU A 70 4.44 -18.11 -1.25
N VAL A 71 5.08 -19.25 -0.99
CA VAL A 71 6.36 -19.29 -0.28
C VAL A 71 7.44 -18.48 -1.04
N LYS A 72 7.47 -18.58 -2.38
CA LYS A 72 8.36 -17.79 -3.23
C LYS A 72 8.08 -16.29 -3.15
N ALA A 73 6.82 -15.86 -3.19
CA ALA A 73 6.47 -14.45 -3.13
C ALA A 73 6.94 -13.80 -1.82
N PHE A 74 6.72 -14.46 -0.68
CA PHE A 74 7.20 -13.99 0.62
C PHE A 74 8.73 -14.04 0.71
N SER A 75 9.34 -15.13 0.24
CA SER A 75 10.80 -15.28 0.24
C SER A 75 11.52 -14.34 -0.73
N ARG A 76 10.85 -13.76 -1.72
CA ARG A 76 11.42 -12.72 -2.60
C ARG A 76 11.30 -11.31 -2.02
N SER A 77 10.56 -11.12 -0.92
CA SER A 77 10.39 -9.79 -0.31
C SER A 77 11.66 -9.36 0.42
N GLU A 78 12.32 -8.32 -0.11
CA GLU A 78 13.45 -7.67 0.56
C GLU A 78 13.07 -7.04 1.89
N GLU A 79 11.84 -6.50 2.01
CA GLU A 79 11.35 -5.92 3.25
C GLU A 79 11.30 -6.98 4.36
N LEU A 80 10.71 -8.14 4.05
CA LEU A 80 10.59 -9.24 5.00
C LEU A 80 11.97 -9.82 5.36
N ARG A 81 12.85 -10.00 4.37
CA ARG A 81 14.22 -10.47 4.60
C ARG A 81 15.02 -9.49 5.47
N THR A 82 14.95 -8.20 5.17
CA THR A 82 15.60 -7.14 5.95
C THR A 82 15.04 -7.11 7.36
N TYR A 83 13.73 -7.26 7.52
CA TYR A 83 13.08 -7.30 8.82
C TYR A 83 13.56 -8.48 9.66
N PHE A 84 13.59 -9.69 9.10
CA PHE A 84 14.12 -10.86 9.80
C PHE A 84 15.64 -10.77 10.06
N GLY A 85 16.40 -10.15 9.15
CA GLY A 85 17.83 -9.90 9.32
C GLY A 85 18.13 -8.96 10.48
N ARG A 86 17.34 -7.88 10.63
CA ARG A 86 17.45 -6.94 11.76
C ARG A 86 16.96 -7.52 13.09
N ASN A 87 16.07 -8.51 13.04
CA ASN A 87 15.43 -9.10 14.20
C ASN A 87 15.69 -10.61 14.28
N SER A 88 16.94 -11.04 14.42
CA SER A 88 17.37 -12.44 14.33
C SER A 88 16.65 -13.41 15.27
N LEU A 89 16.13 -12.93 16.40
CA LEU A 89 15.41 -13.74 17.39
C LEU A 89 13.93 -13.99 17.07
N LEU A 90 13.34 -13.27 16.11
CA LEU A 90 11.93 -13.44 15.75
C LEU A 90 11.75 -14.70 14.91
N THR A 91 10.85 -15.59 15.34
CA THR A 91 10.45 -16.81 14.62
C THR A 91 9.37 -16.56 13.58
N GLU A 92 8.69 -15.43 13.65
CA GLU A 92 7.61 -15.05 12.74
C GLU A 92 7.57 -13.53 12.57
N ALA A 93 6.92 -13.09 11.49
CA ALA A 93 6.65 -11.70 11.23
C ALA A 93 5.19 -11.54 10.77
N TYR A 94 4.60 -10.43 11.17
CA TYR A 94 3.31 -9.97 10.68
C TYR A 94 3.56 -8.98 9.56
N ALA A 95 2.83 -9.08 8.46
CA ALA A 95 3.02 -8.20 7.31
C ALA A 95 1.70 -7.85 6.61
N THR A 96 1.77 -6.84 5.75
CA THR A 96 0.71 -6.57 4.76
C THR A 96 1.09 -7.24 3.44
N LEU A 97 0.19 -8.07 2.90
CA LEU A 97 0.29 -8.60 1.54
C LEU A 97 -0.64 -7.80 0.62
N GLY A 98 -0.08 -7.02 -0.29
CA GLY A 98 -0.82 -6.28 -1.32
C GLY A 98 -0.66 -6.90 -2.72
N MET A 99 -1.71 -6.86 -3.54
CA MET A 99 -1.72 -7.45 -4.88
C MET A 99 -2.67 -6.70 -5.84
N ALA A 100 -2.37 -6.77 -7.14
CA ALA A 100 -3.19 -6.20 -8.19
C ALA A 100 -4.33 -7.17 -8.45
N MET A 101 -5.55 -6.65 -8.55
CA MET A 101 -6.74 -7.41 -8.87
C MET A 101 -7.25 -6.95 -10.24
N PHE A 102 -7.49 -7.90 -11.14
CA PHE A 102 -8.09 -7.61 -12.43
C PHE A 102 -8.99 -8.77 -12.87
N GLU A 103 -9.97 -8.45 -13.69
CA GLU A 103 -10.89 -9.44 -14.27
C GLU A 103 -10.38 -9.87 -15.64
N ARG A 104 -10.37 -11.18 -15.86
CA ARG A 104 -10.02 -11.78 -17.15
C ARG A 104 -11.26 -12.48 -17.70
N HIS A 105 -11.73 -12.03 -18.86
CA HIS A 105 -12.83 -12.66 -19.56
C HIS A 105 -12.29 -13.79 -20.44
N VAL A 106 -12.79 -15.01 -20.23
CA VAL A 106 -12.37 -16.21 -20.94
C VAL A 106 -13.59 -16.99 -21.40
N LEU A 107 -13.43 -17.77 -22.46
CA LEU A 107 -14.43 -18.75 -22.88
C LEU A 107 -14.11 -20.06 -22.15
N GLY A 108 -15.06 -20.55 -21.36
CA GLY A 108 -14.91 -21.76 -20.56
C GLY A 108 -15.96 -22.81 -20.89
N VAL A 109 -15.93 -23.89 -20.11
CA VAL A 109 -16.95 -24.94 -20.16
C VAL A 109 -17.83 -24.78 -18.93
N ALA A 110 -19.15 -24.83 -19.11
CA ALA A 110 -20.11 -24.85 -18.01
C ALA A 110 -21.12 -25.99 -18.21
N SER A 111 -21.60 -26.56 -17.11
CA SER A 111 -22.72 -27.49 -17.15
C SER A 111 -23.96 -26.77 -16.63
N GLU A 112 -24.94 -26.54 -17.51
CA GLU A 112 -26.26 -25.99 -17.17
C GLU A 112 -27.30 -27.08 -17.42
N GLY A 113 -28.05 -27.49 -16.39
CA GLY A 113 -29.12 -28.48 -16.54
C GLY A 113 -28.67 -29.89 -16.96
N GLY A 114 -27.39 -30.24 -16.75
CA GLY A 114 -26.83 -31.55 -17.10
C GLY A 114 -26.23 -31.64 -18.51
N GLU A 115 -26.35 -30.60 -19.33
CA GLU A 115 -25.66 -30.51 -20.62
C GLU A 115 -24.33 -29.75 -20.47
N VAL A 116 -23.25 -30.31 -21.02
CA VAL A 116 -21.94 -29.65 -21.08
C VAL A 116 -21.95 -28.68 -22.24
N ARG A 117 -21.85 -27.38 -21.96
CA ARG A 117 -21.72 -26.32 -22.96
C ARG A 117 -20.28 -25.83 -23.02
N HIS A 118 -19.74 -25.82 -24.23
CA HIS A 118 -18.46 -25.19 -24.55
C HIS A 118 -18.68 -23.71 -24.90
N ASP A 119 -17.60 -22.91 -24.82
CA ASP A 119 -17.57 -21.49 -25.16
C ASP A 119 -18.51 -20.59 -24.34
N VAL A 120 -18.71 -20.93 -23.06
CA VAL A 120 -19.49 -20.11 -22.14
C VAL A 120 -18.63 -18.93 -21.65
N PRO A 121 -19.06 -17.67 -21.82
CA PRO A 121 -18.35 -16.51 -21.28
C PRO A 121 -18.22 -16.60 -19.76
N GLN A 122 -16.99 -16.57 -19.26
CA GLN A 122 -16.65 -16.63 -17.85
C GLN A 122 -15.73 -15.47 -17.47
N THR A 123 -15.97 -14.90 -16.30
CA THR A 123 -15.09 -13.87 -15.71
C THR A 123 -14.27 -14.51 -14.61
N THR A 124 -12.95 -14.57 -14.79
CA THR A 124 -12.01 -15.07 -13.80
C THR A 124 -11.35 -13.90 -13.08
N LEU A 125 -11.33 -13.96 -11.75
CA LEU A 125 -10.61 -12.99 -10.94
C LEU A 125 -9.14 -13.37 -10.84
N CYS A 126 -8.26 -12.45 -11.25
CA CYS A 126 -6.82 -12.69 -11.30
C CYS A 126 -6.09 -11.77 -10.32
N PHE A 127 -5.05 -12.34 -9.68
CA PHE A 127 -4.18 -11.64 -8.74
C PHE A 127 -2.72 -11.73 -9.19
N SER A 128 -2.01 -10.61 -9.14
CA SER A 128 -0.62 -10.52 -9.57
C SER A 128 0.15 -9.44 -8.80
N ASP A 129 1.47 -9.37 -9.03
CA ASP A 129 2.36 -8.39 -8.40
C ASP A 129 2.14 -8.36 -6.88
N HIS A 130 2.28 -9.54 -6.28
CA HIS A 130 2.21 -9.78 -4.84
C HIS A 130 3.40 -9.09 -4.16
N ARG A 131 3.09 -8.22 -3.19
CA ARG A 131 4.07 -7.43 -2.45
C ARG A 131 3.85 -7.62 -0.96
N VAL A 132 4.86 -8.15 -0.28
CA VAL A 132 4.90 -8.22 1.17
C VAL A 132 5.65 -7.01 1.67
N ARG A 133 4.96 -6.12 2.36
CA ARG A 133 5.49 -4.85 2.87
C ARG A 133 4.92 -4.56 4.24
N VAL A 134 5.54 -3.62 4.94
CA VAL A 134 5.18 -3.22 6.31
C VAL A 134 5.21 -4.44 7.23
N CYS A 135 6.33 -4.62 7.93
CA CYS A 135 6.51 -5.75 8.83
C CYS A 135 6.40 -5.30 10.29
N GLY A 136 5.80 -6.15 11.12
CA GLY A 136 5.69 -5.98 12.56
C GLY A 136 5.96 -7.30 13.29
N LYS A 137 6.34 -7.20 14.56
CA LYS A 137 6.62 -8.37 15.42
C LYS A 137 5.35 -9.00 16.00
N SER A 138 4.23 -8.28 15.90
CA SER A 138 2.89 -8.71 16.31
C SER A 138 1.84 -8.03 15.43
N ASP A 139 0.59 -8.50 15.48
CA ASP A 139 -0.53 -7.84 14.79
C ASP A 139 -0.68 -6.36 15.23
N ALA A 140 -0.52 -6.09 16.53
CA ALA A 140 -0.59 -4.73 17.06
C ALA A 140 0.53 -3.82 16.49
N ASP A 141 1.76 -4.33 16.44
CA ASP A 141 2.92 -3.60 15.89
C ASP A 141 2.75 -3.33 14.38
N LEU A 142 2.23 -4.32 13.64
CA LEU A 142 1.86 -4.18 12.23
C LEU A 142 0.83 -3.07 12.03
N ARG A 143 -0.26 -3.08 12.81
CA ARG A 143 -1.33 -2.07 12.72
C ARG A 143 -0.83 -0.67 13.05
N GLU A 144 0.05 -0.52 14.04
CA GLU A 144 0.67 0.76 14.36
C GLU A 144 1.55 1.29 13.21
N GLU A 145 2.34 0.43 12.57
CA GLU A 145 3.13 0.84 11.40
C GLU A 145 2.21 1.19 10.21
N ILE A 146 1.12 0.46 9.98
CA ILE A 146 0.11 0.83 8.96
C ILE A 146 -0.46 2.22 9.25
N ALA A 147 -0.82 2.53 10.51
CA ALA A 147 -1.31 3.84 10.90
C ALA A 147 -0.31 4.96 10.56
N ARG A 148 0.97 4.75 10.90
CA ARG A 148 2.06 5.68 10.57
C ARG A 148 2.19 5.92 9.07
N ARG A 149 2.08 4.86 8.25
CA ARG A 149 2.14 4.96 6.78
C ARG A 149 0.92 5.66 6.18
N LEU A 150 -0.26 5.51 6.77
CA LEU A 150 -1.47 6.22 6.34
C LEU A 150 -1.36 7.73 6.61
N VAL A 151 -0.82 8.13 7.77
CA VAL A 151 -0.55 9.55 8.06
C VAL A 151 0.46 10.13 7.06
N ASP A 152 1.54 9.38 6.77
CA ASP A 152 2.52 9.79 5.77
C ASP A 152 1.88 9.95 4.37
N GLN A 153 0.94 9.07 4.02
CA GLN A 153 0.23 9.14 2.74
C GLN A 153 -0.65 10.40 2.64
N LEU A 154 -1.37 10.77 3.70
CA LEU A 154 -2.16 12.00 3.73
C LEU A 154 -1.27 13.25 3.66
N ALA A 155 -0.10 13.21 4.29
CA ALA A 155 0.88 14.28 4.19
C ALA A 155 1.40 14.44 2.75
N LEU A 156 1.71 13.33 2.07
CA LEU A 156 2.09 13.33 0.66
C LEU A 156 1.00 13.89 -0.24
N GLU A 157 -0.26 13.50 0.00
CA GLU A 157 -1.41 14.01 -0.76
C GLU A 157 -1.59 15.52 -0.55
N GLY A 158 -1.41 16.01 0.68
CA GLY A 158 -1.38 17.45 0.98
C GLY A 158 -0.31 18.19 0.17
N LEU A 159 0.89 17.62 0.04
CA LEU A 159 1.97 18.20 -0.78
C LEU A 159 1.67 18.11 -2.29
N ALA A 160 1.07 17.03 -2.76
CA ALA A 160 0.68 16.88 -4.16
C ALA A 160 -0.38 17.92 -4.55
N ARG A 161 -1.40 18.10 -3.70
CA ARG A 161 -2.43 19.14 -3.86
C ARG A 161 -1.82 20.54 -3.85
N LEU A 162 -0.85 20.80 -2.98
CA LEU A 162 -0.09 22.05 -2.98
C LEU A 162 0.66 22.30 -4.29
N ALA A 163 1.34 21.30 -4.84
CA ALA A 163 2.03 21.43 -6.11
C ALA A 163 1.07 21.72 -7.28
N ALA A 164 -0.15 21.19 -7.22
CA ALA A 164 -1.19 21.42 -8.21
C ALA A 164 -1.85 22.81 -8.11
N ASP A 165 -1.94 23.39 -6.91
CA ASP A 165 -2.56 24.69 -6.66
C ASP A 165 -1.69 25.84 -7.21
N ARG A 166 -2.24 26.64 -8.15
CA ARG A 166 -1.52 27.79 -8.73
C ARG A 166 -1.60 29.04 -7.87
N HIS A 167 -2.56 29.09 -6.94
CA HIS A 167 -2.76 30.23 -6.05
C HIS A 167 -1.85 30.12 -4.82
N ALA A 168 -1.53 28.90 -4.37
CA ALA A 168 -0.70 28.67 -3.18
C ALA A 168 0.81 28.79 -3.44
N LEU A 169 1.27 28.58 -4.68
CA LEU A 169 2.69 28.53 -5.03
C LEU A 169 2.99 29.17 -6.39
N VAL A 170 4.08 29.94 -6.44
CA VAL A 170 4.69 30.36 -7.70
C VAL A 170 5.23 29.16 -8.49
N ALA A 171 5.37 29.30 -9.81
CA ALA A 171 5.78 28.21 -10.71
C ALA A 171 7.00 27.42 -10.19
N LYS A 172 8.06 28.11 -9.76
CA LYS A 172 9.26 27.43 -9.24
C LYS A 172 9.01 26.66 -7.94
N GLY A 173 8.16 27.17 -7.06
CA GLY A 173 7.78 26.50 -5.82
C GLY A 173 6.98 25.22 -6.11
N ARG A 174 6.05 25.29 -7.08
CA ARG A 174 5.27 24.12 -7.53
C ARG A 174 6.16 23.01 -8.08
N GLU A 175 7.11 23.35 -8.94
CA GLU A 175 8.08 22.38 -9.48
C GLU A 175 8.86 21.67 -8.38
N LEU A 176 9.35 22.43 -7.39
CA LEU A 176 10.13 21.84 -6.30
C LEU A 176 9.28 20.97 -5.38
N ILE A 177 8.03 21.34 -5.08
CA ILE A 177 7.12 20.50 -4.29
C ILE A 177 6.68 19.26 -5.07
N ALA A 178 6.40 19.38 -6.38
CA ALA A 178 6.12 18.22 -7.23
C ALA A 178 7.30 17.24 -7.27
N ALA A 179 8.52 17.76 -7.44
CA ALA A 179 9.74 16.95 -7.36
C ALA A 179 9.92 16.33 -5.97
N ARG A 180 9.58 17.05 -4.88
CA ARG A 180 9.62 16.53 -3.51
C ARG A 180 8.69 15.33 -3.34
N VAL A 181 7.44 15.44 -3.79
CA VAL A 181 6.46 14.35 -3.74
C VAL A 181 7.01 13.12 -4.48
N ALA A 182 7.46 13.29 -5.72
CA ALA A 182 8.03 12.20 -6.51
C ALA A 182 9.23 11.52 -5.82
N LEU A 183 10.13 12.29 -5.21
CA LEU A 183 11.29 11.76 -4.49
C LEU A 183 10.88 10.99 -3.22
N LEU A 184 9.92 11.51 -2.44
CA LEU A 184 9.44 10.85 -1.23
C LEU A 184 8.68 9.56 -1.55
N GLU A 185 7.86 9.56 -2.61
CA GLU A 185 7.19 8.36 -3.09
C GLU A 185 8.20 7.31 -3.58
N ARG A 186 9.26 7.70 -4.29
CA ARG A 186 10.34 6.80 -4.71
C ARG A 186 11.09 6.21 -3.53
N ARG A 187 11.26 6.98 -2.45
CA ARG A 187 11.85 6.50 -1.18
C ARG A 187 10.93 5.52 -0.45
N GLY A 188 9.67 5.46 -0.87
CA GLY A 188 8.66 4.59 -0.29
C GLY A 188 7.97 5.16 0.94
N VAL A 189 7.88 6.49 1.05
CA VAL A 189 7.02 7.17 2.03
C VAL A 189 5.55 6.95 1.68
N GLY A 190 4.70 6.81 2.69
CA GLY A 190 3.26 6.58 2.51
C GLY A 190 2.91 5.13 2.16
N MET A 191 1.70 4.93 1.63
CA MET A 191 1.13 3.62 1.32
C MET A 191 1.45 3.12 -0.09
N ARG A 192 1.97 3.98 -0.97
CA ARG A 192 2.21 3.60 -2.37
C ARG A 192 3.29 2.53 -2.53
N SER A 193 4.35 2.58 -1.72
CA SER A 193 5.36 1.51 -1.67
C SER A 193 4.84 0.22 -1.05
N VAL A 194 3.95 0.35 -0.06
CA VAL A 194 3.37 -0.77 0.71
C VAL A 194 2.56 -1.68 -0.18
N VAL A 195 1.79 -1.08 -1.08
CA VAL A 195 0.84 -1.83 -1.88
C VAL A 195 1.32 -2.00 -3.32
N GLY A 196 2.45 -1.40 -3.73
CA GLY A 196 3.16 -1.74 -4.97
C GLY A 196 3.40 -0.56 -5.91
N GLY A 197 4.53 -0.58 -6.62
CA GLY A 197 4.91 0.45 -7.60
C GLY A 197 6.27 1.13 -7.38
N SER A 198 6.96 0.83 -6.28
CA SER A 198 8.36 1.22 -6.07
C SER A 198 9.27 0.04 -6.37
N GLN A 199 10.28 0.24 -7.22
CA GLN A 199 11.36 -0.74 -7.39
C GLN A 199 12.13 -0.86 -6.08
N ASP A 200 12.57 -2.06 -5.76
CA ASP A 200 13.53 -2.28 -4.69
C ASP A 200 14.84 -1.61 -5.13
N ALA A 201 15.19 -0.52 -4.45
CA ALA A 201 16.34 0.30 -4.76
C ALA A 201 17.55 -0.24 -3.99
N ASP A 202 18.63 -0.55 -4.71
CA ASP A 202 19.89 -0.94 -4.09
C ASP A 202 20.46 0.23 -3.25
N SER A 203 21.38 -0.07 -2.33
CA SER A 203 22.00 0.85 -1.39
C SER A 203 22.56 2.12 -2.07
N ASP A 204 23.17 1.97 -3.25
CA ASP A 204 23.71 3.10 -4.02
C ASP A 204 22.61 4.01 -4.60
N GLU A 205 21.50 3.43 -5.03
CA GLU A 205 20.34 4.20 -5.49
C GLU A 205 19.68 4.93 -4.32
N LEU A 206 19.58 4.28 -3.16
CA LEU A 206 19.06 4.90 -1.94
C LEU A 206 19.92 6.10 -1.51
N ALA A 207 21.25 5.98 -1.54
CA ALA A 207 22.15 7.09 -1.22
C ALA A 207 22.00 8.27 -2.20
N ARG A 208 21.85 7.99 -3.51
CA ARG A 208 21.56 9.03 -4.51
C ARG A 208 20.21 9.71 -4.24
N LEU A 209 19.20 8.93 -3.88
CA LEU A 209 17.86 9.44 -3.58
C LEU A 209 17.86 10.34 -2.34
N GLU A 210 18.60 9.99 -1.29
CA GLU A 210 18.78 10.84 -0.11
C GLU A 210 19.44 12.17 -0.46
N ASN A 211 20.46 12.15 -1.32
CA ASN A 211 21.11 13.38 -1.79
C ASN A 211 20.15 14.28 -2.58
N GLN A 212 19.33 13.70 -3.47
CA GLN A 212 18.30 14.43 -4.21
C GLN A 212 17.24 15.03 -3.27
N ILE A 213 16.83 14.28 -2.24
CA ILE A 213 15.92 14.73 -1.19
C ILE A 213 16.52 15.93 -0.44
N ALA A 214 17.78 15.84 -0.02
CA ALA A 214 18.46 16.90 0.74
C ALA A 214 18.69 18.16 -0.11
N GLU A 215 19.05 18.00 -1.39
CA GLU A 215 19.17 19.11 -2.34
C GLU A 215 17.82 19.79 -2.57
N ASN A 216 16.76 19.02 -2.82
CA ASN A 216 15.42 19.55 -2.97
C ASN A 216 14.98 20.33 -1.72
N THR A 217 15.25 19.84 -0.51
CA THR A 217 14.98 20.56 0.75
C THR A 217 15.71 21.90 0.83
N ARG A 218 16.99 21.96 0.42
CA ARG A 218 17.75 23.22 0.37
C ARG A 218 17.18 24.20 -0.66
N ASN A 219 16.85 23.71 -1.85
CA ASN A 219 16.26 24.54 -2.92
C ASN A 219 14.90 25.08 -2.52
N LEU A 220 14.06 24.26 -1.88
CA LEU A 220 12.83 24.73 -1.25
C LEU A 220 13.18 25.82 -0.27
N ALA A 221 13.99 25.56 0.77
CA ALA A 221 14.37 26.51 1.82
C ALA A 221 14.88 27.88 1.31
N ALA A 222 15.54 27.94 0.16
CA ALA A 222 16.02 29.19 -0.44
C ALA A 222 14.93 30.09 -1.05
N LEU A 223 13.76 29.55 -1.41
CA LEU A 223 12.69 30.34 -2.03
C LEU A 223 12.05 31.31 -1.03
N ARG A 224 12.18 32.62 -1.25
CA ARG A 224 11.44 33.61 -0.44
C ARG A 224 9.96 33.58 -0.81
N VAL A 225 9.11 33.32 0.17
CA VAL A 225 7.65 33.26 0.02
C VAL A 225 7.02 34.15 1.09
N PRO A 226 6.09 35.05 0.74
CA PRO A 226 5.32 35.82 1.71
C PRO A 226 4.63 34.94 2.75
N THR A 227 4.54 35.42 3.99
CA THR A 227 3.94 34.65 5.10
C THR A 227 2.49 34.27 4.81
N GLU A 228 1.73 35.13 4.12
CA GLU A 228 0.34 34.87 3.75
C GLU A 228 0.21 33.64 2.83
N LEU A 229 1.16 33.43 1.92
CA LEU A 229 1.18 32.24 1.07
C LEU A 229 1.58 30.98 1.85
N ILE A 230 2.40 31.10 2.89
CA ILE A 230 2.72 29.96 3.77
C ILE A 230 1.48 29.57 4.59
N ASP A 231 0.70 30.54 5.05
CA ASP A 231 -0.58 30.28 5.73
C ASP A 231 -1.58 29.56 4.81
N LEU A 232 -1.70 30.01 3.56
CA LEU A 232 -2.51 29.33 2.54
C LEU A 232 -2.00 27.91 2.25
N GLN A 233 -0.67 27.72 2.20
CA GLN A 233 -0.11 26.38 2.02
C GLN A 233 -0.48 25.44 3.17
N LEU A 234 -0.43 25.93 4.41
CA LEU A 234 -0.87 25.14 5.56
C LEU A 234 -2.36 24.80 5.47
N ASP A 235 -3.22 25.75 5.06
CA ASP A 235 -4.65 25.48 4.90
C ASP A 235 -4.91 24.34 3.92
N ARG A 236 -4.22 24.30 2.78
CA ARG A 236 -4.38 23.20 1.81
C ARG A 236 -3.96 21.84 2.34
N VAL A 237 -2.92 21.79 3.19
CA VAL A 237 -2.53 20.56 3.86
C VAL A 237 -3.58 20.16 4.90
N CYS A 238 -4.06 21.12 5.69
CA CYS A 238 -5.12 20.89 6.68
C CYS A 238 -6.43 20.42 6.03
N GLU A 239 -6.79 20.90 4.84
CA GLU A 239 -7.96 20.45 4.08
C GLU A 239 -7.90 18.93 3.84
N VAL A 240 -6.77 18.41 3.35
CA VAL A 240 -6.58 16.96 3.10
C VAL A 240 -6.71 16.14 4.39
N PHE A 241 -6.11 16.60 5.50
CA PHE A 241 -6.25 15.94 6.80
C PHE A 241 -7.66 16.05 7.40
N SER A 242 -8.45 17.03 6.98
CA SER A 242 -9.83 17.20 7.45
C SER A 242 -10.83 16.33 6.69
N THR A 243 -10.46 15.82 5.51
CA THR A 243 -11.30 14.95 4.67
C THR A 243 -10.61 13.62 4.31
N PRO A 244 -10.10 12.85 5.30
CA PRO A 244 -9.27 11.67 5.05
C PRO A 244 -9.95 10.60 4.16
N ALA A 245 -11.27 10.43 4.30
CA ALA A 245 -12.06 9.45 3.56
C ALA A 245 -12.15 9.73 2.04
N GLU A 246 -11.91 10.96 1.59
CA GLU A 246 -11.84 11.30 0.16
C GLU A 246 -10.54 10.81 -0.48
N HIS A 247 -9.51 10.62 0.35
CA HIS A 247 -8.16 10.30 -0.09
C HIS A 247 -7.85 8.81 0.08
N ILE A 248 -8.13 8.26 1.26
CA ILE A 248 -7.81 6.89 1.61
C ILE A 248 -9.05 6.21 2.16
N TYR A 249 -9.38 5.05 1.58
CA TYR A 249 -10.47 4.22 2.07
C TYR A 249 -10.23 2.75 1.69
N VAL A 250 -10.99 1.86 2.34
CA VAL A 250 -11.01 0.43 2.01
C VAL A 250 -12.41 0.04 1.57
N GLU A 251 -12.55 -0.39 0.33
CA GLU A 251 -13.77 -0.99 -0.20
C GLU A 251 -13.82 -2.49 0.16
N LYS A 252 -15.01 -2.96 0.51
CA LYS A 252 -15.29 -4.39 0.69
C LYS A 252 -16.02 -4.90 -0.54
N ARG A 253 -15.49 -5.94 -1.18
CA ARG A 253 -16.10 -6.58 -2.34
C ARG A 253 -16.38 -8.04 -2.02
N ARG A 254 -17.65 -8.41 -1.95
CA ARG A 254 -18.08 -9.80 -1.75
C ARG A 254 -18.35 -10.44 -3.09
N LEU A 255 -17.72 -11.57 -3.34
CA LEU A 255 -17.84 -12.33 -4.59
C LEU A 255 -17.92 -13.81 -4.25
N ARG A 256 -18.65 -14.56 -5.07
CA ARG A 256 -18.64 -16.01 -5.00
C ARG A 256 -17.73 -16.55 -6.09
N LEU A 257 -16.72 -17.29 -5.68
CA LEU A 257 -15.66 -17.81 -6.56
C LEU A 257 -15.65 -19.33 -6.49
N ASP A 258 -15.39 -19.99 -7.62
CA ASP A 258 -15.07 -21.42 -7.62
C ASP A 258 -13.58 -21.68 -7.36
N LEU A 259 -13.20 -22.96 -7.39
CA LEU A 259 -11.81 -23.38 -7.16
C LEU A 259 -10.80 -22.84 -8.17
N MET A 260 -11.26 -22.32 -9.31
CA MET A 260 -10.48 -21.74 -10.42
C MET A 260 -10.56 -20.20 -10.45
N ASN A 261 -11.10 -19.58 -9.39
CA ASN A 261 -11.35 -18.14 -9.28
C ASN A 261 -12.34 -17.59 -10.31
N VAL A 262 -13.21 -18.43 -10.89
CA VAL A 262 -14.29 -17.97 -11.77
C VAL A 262 -15.42 -17.42 -10.90
N ILE A 263 -15.93 -16.24 -11.26
CA ILE A 263 -17.07 -15.62 -10.59
C ILE A 263 -18.32 -16.44 -10.89
N ARG A 264 -19.01 -16.88 -9.84
CA ARG A 264 -20.24 -17.69 -9.92
C ARG A 264 -21.42 -16.91 -9.33
N ASN A 265 -22.58 -17.07 -9.93
CA ASN A 265 -23.85 -16.57 -9.39
C ASN A 265 -24.58 -17.62 -8.55
N ASP A 266 -24.24 -18.90 -8.76
CA ASP A 266 -24.95 -20.03 -8.15
C ASP A 266 -24.22 -20.56 -6.91
N ASP A 267 -25.02 -20.93 -5.91
CA ASP A 267 -24.55 -21.61 -4.71
C ASP A 267 -24.37 -23.10 -5.02
N THR A 268 -23.12 -23.50 -5.24
CA THR A 268 -22.76 -24.90 -5.52
C THR A 268 -21.71 -25.32 -4.50
N GLU A 269 -21.56 -26.62 -4.23
CA GLU A 269 -20.52 -27.12 -3.30
C GLU A 269 -19.09 -26.72 -3.72
N ALA A 270 -18.89 -26.42 -5.01
CA ALA A 270 -17.61 -25.99 -5.57
C ALA A 270 -17.38 -24.47 -5.53
N SER A 271 -18.36 -23.67 -5.08
CA SER A 271 -18.25 -22.21 -4.97
C SER A 271 -18.23 -21.74 -3.51
N ARG A 272 -17.45 -20.69 -3.22
CA ARG A 272 -17.31 -20.11 -1.89
C ARG A 272 -17.47 -18.60 -1.95
N GLU A 273 -18.16 -18.02 -0.98
CA GLU A 273 -18.21 -16.57 -0.81
C GLU A 273 -16.90 -16.07 -0.20
N ILE A 274 -16.32 -15.05 -0.81
CA ILE A 274 -15.05 -14.43 -0.44
C ILE A 274 -15.29 -12.93 -0.28
N GLU A 275 -14.91 -12.37 0.88
CA GLU A 275 -14.85 -10.93 1.09
C GLU A 275 -13.43 -10.43 0.82
N LEU A 276 -13.27 -9.67 -0.26
CA LEU A 276 -12.03 -9.00 -0.61
C LEU A 276 -12.03 -7.58 -0.07
N ARG A 277 -10.87 -7.13 0.40
CA ARG A 277 -10.65 -5.73 0.80
C ARG A 277 -9.73 -5.05 -0.19
N LEU A 278 -10.20 -3.93 -0.73
CA LEU A 278 -9.53 -3.15 -1.75
C LEU A 278 -9.18 -1.78 -1.16
N ALA A 279 -7.90 -1.52 -0.98
CA ALA A 279 -7.43 -0.20 -0.55
C ALA A 279 -7.31 0.73 -1.75
N ARG A 280 -7.91 1.92 -1.65
CA ARG A 280 -7.58 3.03 -2.53
C ARG A 280 -6.33 3.73 -2.03
N ILE A 281 -5.40 3.97 -2.95
CA ILE A 281 -4.15 4.65 -2.65
C ILE A 281 -4.07 5.91 -3.51
N PRO A 282 -3.95 7.09 -2.87
CA PRO A 282 -3.74 8.34 -3.56
C PRO A 282 -2.48 8.34 -4.44
N GLY A 283 -2.44 9.25 -5.40
CA GLY A 283 -1.39 9.39 -6.40
C GLY A 283 -1.99 9.68 -7.77
N ASP A 284 -1.12 9.79 -8.78
CA ASP A 284 -1.53 10.04 -10.16
C ASP A 284 -0.95 8.97 -11.12
N PRO A 285 -1.77 8.05 -11.66
CA PRO A 285 -3.17 7.83 -11.30
C PRO A 285 -3.31 7.13 -9.93
N PRO A 286 -4.45 7.33 -9.24
CA PRO A 286 -4.75 6.59 -8.02
C PRO A 286 -4.92 5.11 -8.32
N ARG A 287 -4.53 4.24 -7.38
CA ARG A 287 -4.55 2.79 -7.55
C ARG A 287 -5.50 2.12 -6.56
N MET A 288 -6.20 1.10 -7.02
CA MET A 288 -6.96 0.18 -6.20
C MET A 288 -6.23 -1.16 -6.15
N ARG A 289 -6.01 -1.70 -4.95
CA ARG A 289 -5.35 -3.00 -4.79
C ARG A 289 -5.95 -3.80 -3.68
N ALA A 290 -5.99 -5.12 -3.90
CA ALA A 290 -6.41 -6.06 -2.88
C ALA A 290 -5.29 -6.20 -1.83
N PHE A 291 -5.67 -6.34 -0.57
CA PHE A 291 -4.70 -6.59 0.48
C PHE A 291 -5.29 -7.46 1.61
N ILE A 292 -4.40 -8.15 2.30
CA ILE A 292 -4.69 -8.84 3.56
C ILE A 292 -3.54 -8.64 4.55
N LEU A 293 -3.84 -8.79 5.84
CA LEU A 293 -2.82 -8.93 6.87
C LEU A 293 -2.44 -10.40 6.97
N VAL A 294 -1.15 -10.68 7.16
CA VAL A 294 -0.61 -12.04 7.16
C VAL A 294 0.39 -12.24 8.27
N ARG A 295 0.51 -13.48 8.74
CA ARG A 295 1.57 -13.97 9.63
C ARG A 295 2.40 -14.98 8.86
N PHE A 296 3.71 -14.74 8.75
CA PHE A 296 4.66 -15.57 8.02
C PHE A 296 5.75 -16.08 8.96
N ALA A 297 5.98 -17.39 8.96
CA ALA A 297 6.98 -18.02 9.81
C ALA A 297 8.38 -17.94 9.16
N ARG A 298 9.43 -17.75 9.96
CA ARG A 298 10.81 -17.62 9.46
C ARG A 298 11.31 -18.92 8.82
N ASP A 299 10.88 -20.07 9.33
CA ASP A 299 11.27 -21.39 8.83
C ASP A 299 10.74 -21.68 7.41
N GLU A 300 9.65 -21.04 7.00
CA GLU A 300 9.14 -21.04 5.62
C GLU A 300 9.99 -20.18 4.67
N LEU A 301 10.91 -19.37 5.18
CA LEU A 301 11.73 -18.49 4.35
C LEU A 301 12.78 -19.30 3.56
N LEU A 302 12.66 -19.26 2.23
CA LEU A 302 13.63 -19.92 1.35
C LEU A 302 15.02 -19.27 1.47
N PRO A 303 16.11 -20.04 1.31
CA PRO A 303 17.46 -19.50 1.27
C PRO A 303 17.60 -18.35 0.28
N ALA A 304 18.46 -17.37 0.60
CA ALA A 304 18.76 -16.30 -0.34
C ALA A 304 19.48 -16.89 -1.57
N GLY A 305 18.82 -16.88 -2.73
CA GLY A 305 19.37 -17.42 -3.97
C GLY A 305 18.44 -17.17 -5.16
N LEU A 306 19.02 -17.05 -6.36
CA LEU A 306 18.31 -16.87 -7.63
C LEU A 306 17.41 -18.09 -7.92
N HIS A 307 16.15 -18.04 -7.50
CA HIS A 307 15.12 -18.88 -8.11
C HIS A 307 14.79 -18.29 -9.48
N VAL A 308 15.63 -18.64 -10.46
CA VAL A 308 15.34 -18.45 -11.88
C VAL A 308 14.03 -19.17 -12.15
N ASP A 309 13.00 -18.42 -12.56
CA ASP A 309 11.72 -18.99 -12.95
C ASP A 309 11.98 -20.07 -14.01
N ALA A 310 11.50 -21.28 -13.76
CA ALA A 310 11.59 -22.38 -14.72
C ALA A 310 10.91 -22.05 -16.07
N ALA A 311 10.12 -20.98 -16.14
CA ALA A 311 9.54 -20.42 -17.35
C ALA A 311 10.56 -19.84 -18.36
N THR A 312 11.81 -19.59 -17.96
CA THR A 312 12.87 -19.11 -18.88
C THR A 312 13.71 -20.22 -19.51
N ARG A 313 13.42 -21.50 -19.24
CA ARG A 313 14.11 -22.64 -19.88
C ARG A 313 13.39 -23.24 -21.10
N ALA A 314 12.29 -22.62 -21.55
CA ALA A 314 11.50 -23.08 -22.69
C ALA A 314 11.39 -22.01 -23.80
N MET A 315 12.49 -21.34 -24.13
CA MET A 315 12.67 -20.64 -25.39
C MET A 315 13.93 -21.14 -26.10
#